data_AF-A0A3B8V8S0-F1
#
_entry.id   AF-A0A3B8V8S0-F1
#
_cell.length_a   1.000
_cell.length_b   1.000
_cell.length_c   1.000
_cell.angle_alpha   90.00
_cell.angle_beta   90.00
_cell.angle_gamma   90.00
#
_symmetry.space_group_name_H-M   'P 1'
#
loop_
_entity.id
_entity.type
_entity.pdbx_description
1 polymer ?
#
loop_
_entity_poly.entity_id
_entity_poly.type
_entity_poly.pdbx_seq_one_letter_code
_entity_poly.pdbx_strand_id
1 'polypeptide(L)'
;LTRFMLIFGLGISALVALVAATPLGEVWYVDLERIPEDGMSMARLATWLMVPMPFLTFLISYWQGMLVHAHQTRPISEGVGIGLATIGLVLVIFVSLGTVPGGVAATLAITVAGVLQAAWLAIRWNGVRRRGIVAAA
;
A
#
# COMPACT_ATOMS: atom_id res chain seq x y z
N LEU A 1 -15.61 2.23 -14.03
CA LEU A 1 -14.51 2.60 -13.11
C LEU A 1 -13.89 1.38 -12.39
N THR A 2 -14.66 0.51 -11.75
CA THR A 2 -14.17 -0.74 -11.11
C THR A 2 -13.38 -1.66 -12.05
N ARG A 3 -13.87 -1.89 -13.27
CA ARG A 3 -13.15 -2.72 -14.26
C ARG A 3 -11.80 -2.12 -14.65
N PHE A 4 -11.73 -0.80 -14.82
CA PHE A 4 -10.48 -0.08 -15.13
C PHE A 4 -9.50 -0.17 -13.97
N MET A 5 -9.96 0.09 -12.74
CA MET A 5 -9.15 -0.07 -11.52
C MET A 5 -8.60 -1.49 -11.39
N LEU A 6 -9.41 -2.52 -11.61
CA LEU A 6 -8.96 -3.91 -11.49
C LEU A 6 -7.95 -4.27 -12.59
N ILE A 7 -8.20 -3.89 -13.84
CA ILE A 7 -7.29 -4.21 -14.95
C ILE A 7 -5.95 -3.48 -14.80
N PHE A 8 -5.96 -2.18 -14.49
CA PHE A 8 -4.72 -1.42 -14.30
C PHE A 8 -4.02 -1.76 -12.99
N GLY A 9 -4.75 -1.89 -11.89
CA GLY A 9 -4.19 -2.25 -10.59
C GLY A 9 -3.56 -3.64 -10.60
N LEU A 10 -4.25 -4.65 -11.16
CA LEU A 10 -3.67 -5.98 -11.34
C LEU A 10 -2.57 -5.99 -12.40
N GLY A 11 -2.72 -5.23 -13.49
CA GLY A 11 -1.70 -5.15 -14.54
C GLY A 11 -0.39 -4.55 -14.03
N ILE A 12 -0.45 -3.47 -13.26
CA ILE A 12 0.73 -2.81 -12.68
C ILE A 12 1.31 -3.66 -11.55
N SER A 13 0.48 -4.25 -10.67
CA SER A 13 0.99 -5.19 -9.68
C SER A 13 1.61 -6.44 -10.31
N ALA A 14 1.07 -6.94 -11.42
CA ALA A 14 1.67 -8.04 -12.18
C ALA A 14 2.99 -7.62 -12.85
N LEU A 15 3.08 -6.40 -13.36
CA LEU A 15 4.33 -5.86 -13.89
C LEU A 15 5.39 -5.74 -12.79
N VAL A 16 5.03 -5.22 -11.61
CA VAL A 16 5.91 -5.15 -10.44
C VAL A 16 6.28 -6.55 -9.95
N ALA A 17 5.34 -7.50 -9.95
CA ALA A 17 5.62 -8.89 -9.60
C ALA A 17 6.54 -9.57 -10.61
N LEU A 18 6.42 -9.27 -11.91
CA LEU A 18 7.34 -9.74 -12.95
C LEU A 18 8.74 -9.16 -12.73
N VAL A 19 8.85 -7.86 -12.44
CA VAL A 19 10.14 -7.23 -12.08
C VAL A 19 10.75 -7.87 -10.84
N ALA A 20 9.94 -8.14 -9.80
CA ALA A 20 10.38 -8.81 -8.59
C ALA A 20 10.75 -10.28 -8.79
N ALA A 21 10.09 -10.98 -9.73
CA ALA A 21 10.36 -12.37 -10.08
C ALA A 21 11.58 -12.51 -11.02
N THR A 22 11.92 -11.46 -11.77
CA THR A 22 13.15 -11.40 -12.57
C THR A 22 14.33 -10.88 -11.74
N PRO A 23 15.58 -11.30 -12.04
CA PRO A 23 16.78 -10.79 -11.36
C PRO A 23 17.07 -9.31 -11.64
N LEU A 24 16.17 -8.58 -12.30
CA LEU A 24 16.22 -7.11 -12.43
C LEU A 24 16.25 -6.40 -11.08
N GLY A 25 15.62 -6.98 -10.04
CA GLY A 25 15.76 -6.49 -8.68
C GLY A 25 17.21 -6.50 -8.22
N GLU A 26 17.96 -7.57 -8.50
CA GLU A 26 19.38 -7.68 -8.12
C GLU A 26 20.26 -6.69 -8.87
N VAL A 27 20.00 -6.45 -10.16
CA VAL A 27 20.66 -5.36 -10.91
C VAL A 27 20.39 -4.00 -10.26
N TRP A 28 19.17 -3.75 -9.79
CA TRP A 28 18.84 -2.52 -9.08
C TRP A 28 19.54 -2.42 -7.71
N TYR A 29 19.54 -3.50 -6.92
CA TYR A 29 20.13 -3.53 -5.58
C TYR A 29 21.66 -3.46 -5.59
N VAL A 30 22.29 -4.11 -6.56
CA VAL A 30 23.76 -4.22 -6.67
C VAL A 30 24.34 -3.05 -7.46
N ASP A 31 23.79 -2.71 -8.63
CA ASP A 31 24.38 -1.69 -9.50
C ASP A 31 23.96 -0.26 -9.12
N LEU A 32 22.72 -0.07 -8.65
CA LEU A 32 22.16 1.25 -8.32
C LEU A 32 22.22 1.58 -6.83
N GLU A 33 21.72 0.69 -5.96
CA GLU A 33 21.72 0.93 -4.50
C GLU A 33 23.03 0.52 -3.81
N ARG A 34 23.91 -0.23 -4.49
CA ARG A 34 25.22 -0.71 -3.96
C ARG A 34 25.10 -1.35 -2.58
N ILE A 35 24.06 -2.14 -2.38
CA ILE A 35 23.81 -2.81 -1.11
C ILE A 35 24.88 -3.92 -0.93
N PRO A 36 25.57 -3.98 0.23
CA PRO A 36 26.48 -5.09 0.55
C PRO A 36 25.77 -6.45 0.45
N GLU A 37 26.48 -7.51 0.07
CA GLU A 37 25.87 -8.84 -0.13
C GLU A 37 25.05 -9.34 1.08
N ASP A 38 25.49 -8.96 2.29
CA ASP A 38 24.85 -9.20 3.58
C ASP A 38 23.38 -8.70 3.62
N GLY A 39 23.07 -7.65 2.86
CA GLY A 39 21.75 -7.01 2.77
C GLY A 39 20.86 -7.53 1.63
N MET A 40 21.36 -8.35 0.71
CA MET A 40 20.57 -8.83 -0.45
C MET A 40 19.36 -9.67 -0.04
N SER A 41 19.51 -10.52 0.98
CA SER A 41 18.39 -11.33 1.50
C SER A 41 17.24 -10.47 2.03
N MET A 42 17.56 -9.31 2.61
CA MET A 42 16.61 -8.33 3.12
C MET A 42 15.97 -7.52 2.00
N ALA A 43 16.76 -7.10 1.01
CA ALA A 43 16.27 -6.40 -0.17
C ALA A 43 15.23 -7.25 -0.92
N ARG A 44 15.49 -8.55 -1.10
CA ARG A 44 14.53 -9.50 -1.71
C ARG A 44 13.22 -9.57 -0.91
N LEU A 45 13.28 -9.71 0.42
CA LEU A 45 12.08 -9.73 1.27
C LEU A 45 11.29 -8.42 1.20
N ALA A 46 11.97 -7.27 1.22
CA ALA A 46 11.34 -5.97 1.04
C ALA A 46 10.67 -5.84 -0.33
N THR A 47 11.32 -6.33 -1.40
CA THR A 47 10.75 -6.33 -2.76
C THR A 47 9.41 -7.06 -2.78
N TRP A 48 9.37 -8.28 -2.22
CA TRP A 48 8.17 -9.11 -2.17
C TRP A 48 7.04 -8.44 -1.38
N LEU A 49 7.37 -7.77 -0.28
CA LEU A 49 6.40 -7.02 0.53
C LEU A 49 5.87 -5.77 -0.18
N MET A 50 6.62 -5.22 -1.14
CA MET A 50 6.20 -4.06 -1.91
C MET A 50 5.30 -4.41 -3.11
N VAL A 51 5.31 -5.67 -3.59
CA VAL A 51 4.45 -6.15 -4.68
C VAL A 51 2.95 -5.82 -4.53
N PRO A 52 2.30 -5.93 -3.35
CA PRO A 52 0.90 -5.57 -3.18
C PRO A 52 0.64 -4.05 -3.22
N MET A 53 1.68 -3.21 -3.08
CA MET A 53 1.50 -1.76 -2.95
C MET A 53 0.80 -1.08 -4.13
N PRO A 54 1.15 -1.36 -5.39
CA PRO A 54 0.48 -0.72 -6.52
C PRO A 54 -1.02 -1.02 -6.51
N PHE A 55 -1.40 -2.28 -6.27
CA PHE A 55 -2.80 -2.68 -6.13
C PHE A 55 -3.51 -1.92 -4.99
N LEU A 56 -2.87 -1.82 -3.83
CA LEU A 56 -3.41 -1.05 -2.69
C LEU A 56 -3.56 0.43 -3.03
N THR A 57 -2.60 1.04 -3.70
CA THR A 57 -2.67 2.44 -4.15
C THR A 57 -3.85 2.65 -5.09
N PHE A 58 -4.06 1.77 -6.09
CA PHE A 58 -5.22 1.85 -6.97
C PHE A 58 -6.55 1.72 -6.21
N LEU A 59 -6.60 0.81 -5.23
CA LEU A 59 -7.80 0.60 -4.42
C LEU A 59 -8.10 1.83 -3.55
N ILE A 60 -7.09 2.40 -2.90
CA ILE A 60 -7.18 3.64 -2.12
C ILE A 60 -7.66 4.78 -3.00
N SER A 61 -7.02 5.01 -4.15
CA SER A 61 -7.37 6.09 -5.08
C SER A 61 -8.79 5.93 -5.63
N TYR A 62 -9.23 4.70 -5.89
CA TYR A 62 -10.61 4.43 -6.31
C TYR A 62 -11.62 4.81 -5.23
N TRP A 63 -11.44 4.31 -3.99
CA TRP A 63 -12.37 4.65 -2.91
C TRP A 63 -12.35 6.15 -2.58
N GLN A 64 -11.17 6.77 -2.59
CA GLN A 64 -11.03 8.21 -2.41
C GLN A 64 -11.79 8.97 -3.50
N GLY A 65 -11.62 8.62 -4.77
CA GLY A 65 -12.34 9.26 -5.88
C GLY A 65 -13.87 9.14 -5.75
N MET A 66 -14.36 7.96 -5.37
CA MET A 66 -15.79 7.72 -5.13
C MET A 66 -16.33 8.55 -3.94
N LEU A 67 -15.56 8.66 -2.86
CA LEU A 67 -15.91 9.45 -1.67
C LEU A 67 -15.90 10.96 -1.96
N VAL A 68 -14.93 11.45 -2.75
CA VAL A 68 -14.90 12.84 -3.23
C VAL A 68 -16.12 13.14 -4.08
N HIS A 69 -16.48 12.25 -5.00
CA HIS A 69 -17.67 12.41 -5.83
C HIS A 69 -18.96 12.46 -4.98
N ALA A 70 -19.03 11.66 -3.92
CA ALA A 70 -20.11 11.70 -2.94
C ALA A 70 -20.03 12.89 -1.95
N HIS A 71 -19.12 13.85 -2.16
CA HIS A 71 -18.89 15.02 -1.31
C HIS A 71 -18.57 14.67 0.16
N GLN A 72 -18.03 13.48 0.40
CA GLN A 72 -17.66 12.95 1.72
C GLN A 72 -16.14 12.87 1.83
N THR A 73 -15.49 13.98 2.18
CA THR A 73 -14.02 14.06 2.28
C THR A 73 -13.48 13.70 3.66
N ARG A 74 -14.30 13.75 4.73
CA ARG A 74 -13.88 13.39 6.10
C ARG A 74 -13.29 11.97 6.21
N PRO A 75 -13.87 10.92 5.59
CA PRO A 75 -13.31 9.57 5.64
C PRO A 75 -11.92 9.45 4.99
N ILE A 76 -11.57 10.36 4.09
CA ILE A 76 -10.27 10.37 3.41
C ILE A 76 -9.18 10.79 4.39
N SER A 77 -9.38 11.90 5.11
CA SER A 77 -8.44 12.37 6.12
C SER A 77 -8.33 11.40 7.30
N GLU A 78 -9.43 10.76 7.71
CA GLU A 78 -9.41 9.67 8.70
C GLU A 78 -8.51 8.50 8.24
N GLY A 79 -8.65 8.08 6.98
CA GLY A 79 -7.83 7.01 6.40
C GLY A 79 -6.33 7.35 6.39
N VAL A 80 -5.97 8.58 6.03
CA VAL A 80 -4.57 9.05 6.08
C VAL A 80 -4.05 9.07 7.52
N GLY A 81 -4.86 9.53 8.48
CA GLY A 81 -4.51 9.52 9.90
C GLY A 81 -4.25 8.10 10.42
N ILE A 82 -5.10 7.13 10.05
CA ILE A 82 -4.90 5.71 10.38
C ILE A 82 -3.60 5.19 9.76
N GLY A 83 -3.33 5.53 8.50
CA GLY A 83 -2.09 5.14 7.82
C GLY A 83 -0.85 5.65 8.54
N LEU A 84 -0.81 6.94 8.87
CA LEU A 84 0.32 7.55 9.60
C LEU A 84 0.50 6.97 11.00
N ALA A 85 -0.59 6.78 11.74
CA ALA A 85 -0.56 6.17 13.07
C ALA A 85 -0.03 4.71 13.00
N THR A 86 -0.46 3.96 11.99
CA THR A 86 0.00 2.59 11.76
C THR A 86 1.49 2.57 11.44
N ILE A 87 1.97 3.44 10.54
CA ILE A 87 3.39 3.52 10.21
C ILE A 87 4.21 3.81 11.47
N GLY A 88 3.81 4.82 12.25
CA GLY A 88 4.48 5.18 13.49
C GLY A 88 4.51 4.03 14.50
N LEU A 89 3.38 3.37 14.73
CA LEU A 89 3.26 2.27 15.68
C LEU A 89 4.12 1.07 15.26
N VAL A 90 4.06 0.68 13.99
CA VAL A 90 4.88 -0.41 13.46
C VAL A 90 6.36 -0.06 13.60
N LEU A 91 6.80 1.12 13.16
CA LEU A 91 8.19 1.53 13.29
C LEU A 91 8.68 1.53 14.75
N VAL A 92 7.89 2.05 15.70
CA VAL A 92 8.25 2.04 17.13
C VAL A 92 8.40 0.62 17.66
N ILE A 93 7.51 -0.30 17.28
CA ILE A 93 7.59 -1.71 17.68
C ILE A 93 8.85 -2.37 17.12
N PHE A 94 9.10 -2.23 15.82
CA PHE A 94 10.23 -2.89 15.17
C PHE A 94 11.59 -2.30 15.61
N VAL A 95 11.67 -0.98 15.82
CA VAL A 95 12.86 -0.32 16.35
C VAL A 95 13.12 -0.72 17.80
N SER A 96 12.08 -0.82 18.64
CA SER A 96 12.26 -1.20 20.04
C SER A 96 12.64 -2.67 20.23
N LEU A 97 12.23 -3.56 19.32
CA LEU A 97 12.64 -4.95 19.31
C LEU A 97 14.09 -5.15 18.83
N GLY A 98 14.60 -4.26 17.96
CA GLY A 98 15.99 -4.31 17.45
C GLY A 98 16.34 -5.55 16.63
N THR A 99 15.36 -6.42 16.35
CA THR A 99 15.55 -7.73 15.71
C THR A 99 15.42 -7.71 14.19
N VAL A 100 14.88 -6.62 13.63
CA VAL A 100 14.52 -6.56 12.20
C VAL A 100 15.24 -5.39 11.52
N PRO A 101 15.84 -5.61 10.35
CA PRO A 101 16.47 -4.56 9.57
C PRO A 101 15.48 -3.45 9.21
N GLY A 102 15.92 -2.20 9.33
CA GLY A 102 15.07 -1.02 9.16
C GLY A 102 14.33 -0.97 7.81
N GLY A 103 14.96 -1.44 6.73
CA GLY A 103 14.33 -1.49 5.40
C GLY A 103 13.12 -2.43 5.33
N VAL A 104 13.22 -3.61 5.96
CA VAL A 104 12.10 -4.57 6.02
C VAL A 104 11.00 -4.02 6.94
N ALA A 105 11.37 -3.46 8.09
CA ALA A 105 10.42 -2.84 9.01
C ALA A 105 9.66 -1.67 8.37
N ALA A 106 10.34 -0.80 7.61
CA ALA A 106 9.71 0.31 6.89
C ALA A 106 8.76 -0.20 5.80
N THR A 107 9.18 -1.18 5.00
CA THR A 107 8.34 -1.73 3.94
C THR A 107 7.09 -2.41 4.52
N LEU A 108 7.24 -3.16 5.61
CA LEU A 108 6.10 -3.72 6.36
C LEU A 108 5.18 -2.63 6.89
N ALA A 109 5.73 -1.59 7.52
CA ALA A 109 4.95 -0.49 8.09
C ALA A 109 4.06 0.18 7.05
N ILE A 110 4.63 0.55 5.90
CA ILE A 110 3.87 1.20 4.82
C ILE A 110 2.85 0.21 4.23
N THR A 111 3.21 -1.08 4.07
CA THR A 111 2.30 -2.09 3.48
C THR A 111 1.08 -2.30 4.37
N VAL A 112 1.29 -2.51 5.67
CA VAL A 112 0.22 -2.67 6.66
C VAL A 112 -0.64 -1.40 6.73
N ALA A 113 -0.02 -0.22 6.71
CA ALA A 113 -0.74 1.05 6.68
C ALA A 113 -1.62 1.18 5.43
N GLY A 114 -1.10 0.81 4.25
CA GLY A 114 -1.85 0.79 3.00
C GLY A 114 -3.06 -0.15 3.06
N VAL A 115 -2.90 -1.35 3.63
CA VAL A 115 -4.01 -2.30 3.83
C VAL A 115 -5.08 -1.72 4.75
N LEU A 116 -4.68 -1.18 5.91
CA LEU A 116 -5.63 -0.60 6.88
C LEU A 116 -6.34 0.63 6.32
N GLN A 117 -5.62 1.49 5.62
CA GLN A 117 -6.21 2.66 4.95
C GLN A 117 -7.21 2.24 3.87
N ALA A 118 -6.87 1.25 3.04
CA ALA A 118 -7.77 0.72 2.02
C ALA A 118 -9.03 0.08 2.64
N ALA A 119 -8.86 -0.70 3.71
CA ALA A 119 -9.96 -1.32 4.45
C ALA A 119 -10.89 -0.27 5.07
N TRP A 120 -10.33 0.76 5.69
CA TRP A 120 -11.10 1.87 6.26
C TRP A 120 -11.96 2.56 5.20
N LEU A 121 -11.35 2.93 4.07
CA LEU A 121 -12.05 3.60 2.97
C LEU A 121 -13.16 2.70 2.39
N ALA A 122 -12.92 1.40 2.25
CA ALA A 122 -13.92 0.45 1.78
C ALA A 122 -15.13 0.34 2.74
N ILE A 123 -14.89 0.30 4.05
CA ILE A 123 -15.96 0.28 5.07
C ILE A 123 -16.78 1.57 5.00
N ARG A 124 -16.12 2.73 4.93
CA ARG A 124 -16.79 4.03 4.89
C ARG A 124 -17.59 4.20 3.60
N TRP A 125 -17.03 3.79 2.46
CA TRP A 125 -17.76 3.77 1.19
C TRP A 125 -19.00 2.89 1.25
N ASN A 126 -18.90 1.67 1.77
CA ASN A 126 -20.05 0.78 1.90
C ASN A 126 -21.15 1.39 2.79
N GLY A 127 -20.77 2.15 3.82
CA GLY A 127 -21.70 2.92 4.64
C GLY A 127 -22.40 4.07 3.88
N VAL A 128 -21.69 4.75 2.98
CA VAL A 128 -22.28 5.81 2.11
C VAL A 128 -23.21 5.20 1.06
N ARG A 129 -22.79 4.12 0.40
CA ARG A 129 -23.59 3.39 -0.58
C ARG A 129 -24.89 2.86 0.01
N ARG A 130 -24.85 2.28 1.21
CA ARG A 130 -26.04 1.75 1.92
C ARG A 130 -27.03 2.83 2.34
N ARG A 131 -26.59 4.07 2.55
CA ARG A 131 -27.45 5.20 2.91
C ARG A 131 -28.22 5.79 1.73
N GLY A 132 -28.08 5.24 0.52
CA GLY A 132 -28.87 5.66 -0.65
C GLY A 132 -28.56 7.07 -1.17
N ILE A 133 -27.51 7.74 -0.67
CA ILE A 133 -27.15 9.12 -1.07
C ILE A 133 -26.86 9.21 -2.58
N VAL A 134 -26.42 8.10 -3.20
CA VAL A 134 -26.13 8.01 -4.65
C VAL A 134 -27.40 7.80 -5.49
N ALA A 135 -28.53 7.41 -4.90
CA ALA A 135 -29.81 7.30 -5.62
C ALA A 135 -30.60 8.61 -5.64
N ALA A 136 -30.14 9.64 -4.92
CA ALA A 136 -30.81 10.94 -4.79
C ALA A 136 -30.05 12.10 -5.45
N ALA A 137 -28.93 11.81 -6.13
CA ALA A 137 -28.12 12.76 -6.91
C ALA A 137 -28.12 12.34 -8.38
#